data_AF-A0A0F8XKG1-F1
#
_entry.id   AF-A0A0F8XKG1-F1
#
_cell.length_a   1.000
_cell.length_b   1.000
_cell.length_c   1.000
_cell.angle_alpha   90.00
_cell.angle_beta   90.00
_cell.angle_gamma   90.00
#
_symmetry.space_group_name_H-M   'P 1'
#
loop_
_entity.id
_entity.type
_entity.pdbx_description
1 polymer ?
#
loop_
_entity_poly.entity_id
_entity_poly.type
_entity_poly.pdbx_seq_one_letter_code
_entity_poly.pdbx_strand_id
1 'polypeptide(L)'
;MSDEPSEGEQFTCSICRDAHFVHPLKEDGKVDHSAIVPCQCVKDQIEREHIQRLLRYCELPVETTHMTFDNFKVTPELQEAYDLALQLAEGGDVTWLTLMAGTMRGKTHLAIAISRC
;
A
#
# COMPACT_ATOMS: atom_id res chain seq x y z
N MET A 1 -17.59 -52.56 -1.43
CA MET A 1 -17.61 -51.61 -2.56
C MET A 1 -16.65 -50.52 -2.18
N SER A 2 -15.63 -50.37 -3.01
CA SER A 2 -14.46 -49.53 -2.77
C SER A 2 -14.83 -48.06 -2.81
N ASP A 3 -14.44 -47.32 -1.78
CA ASP A 3 -14.45 -45.86 -1.79
C ASP A 3 -13.34 -45.39 -2.75
N GLU A 4 -13.76 -44.95 -3.93
CA GLU A 4 -12.92 -44.25 -4.91
C GLU A 4 -12.37 -42.95 -4.28
N PRO A 5 -11.09 -42.58 -4.53
CA PRO A 5 -10.54 -41.34 -4.01
C PRO A 5 -11.18 -40.17 -4.77
N SER A 6 -11.96 -39.35 -4.06
CA SER A 6 -12.43 -38.04 -4.51
C SER A 6 -11.29 -37.26 -5.15
N GLU A 7 -11.45 -36.88 -6.42
CA GLU A 7 -10.55 -36.00 -7.16
C GLU A 7 -10.17 -34.80 -6.28
N GLY A 8 -8.88 -34.64 -6.01
CA GLY A 8 -8.38 -33.66 -5.05
C GLY A 8 -8.74 -32.24 -5.47
N GLU A 9 -9.41 -31.51 -4.58
CA GLU A 9 -9.73 -30.09 -4.76
C GLU A 9 -8.44 -29.32 -5.12
N GLN A 10 -8.41 -28.76 -6.34
CA GLN A 10 -7.32 -27.91 -6.80
C GLN A 10 -7.59 -26.49 -6.32
N PHE A 11 -6.81 -26.06 -5.34
CA PHE A 11 -6.86 -24.69 -4.82
C PHE A 11 -5.83 -23.80 -5.52
N THR A 12 -6.18 -22.54 -5.74
CA THR A 12 -5.24 -21.56 -6.31
C THR A 12 -4.17 -21.18 -5.29
N CYS A 13 -4.57 -20.96 -4.04
CA CYS A 13 -3.67 -20.72 -2.93
C CYS A 13 -3.58 -21.95 -2.03
N SER A 14 -2.41 -22.59 -2.00
CA SER A 14 -2.14 -23.76 -1.13
C SER A 14 -2.15 -23.44 0.37
N ILE A 15 -2.03 -22.17 0.76
CA ILE A 15 -1.93 -21.73 2.15
C ILE A 15 -3.32 -21.57 2.76
N CYS A 16 -4.18 -20.74 2.16
CA CYS A 16 -5.52 -20.48 2.68
C CYS A 16 -6.61 -21.32 2.01
N ARG A 17 -6.28 -22.09 0.98
CA ARG A 17 -7.27 -22.84 0.18
C ARG A 17 -8.40 -21.94 -0.32
N ASP A 18 -7.99 -20.79 -0.87
CA ASP A 18 -8.84 -19.74 -1.43
C ASP A 18 -9.80 -19.07 -0.41
N ALA A 19 -9.61 -19.29 0.90
CA ALA A 19 -10.34 -18.59 1.95
C ALA A 19 -9.87 -17.13 2.14
N HIS A 20 -8.66 -16.78 1.71
CA HIS A 20 -8.03 -15.45 1.83
C HIS A 20 -7.72 -14.96 3.26
N PHE A 21 -7.97 -15.78 4.28
CA PHE A 21 -7.57 -15.52 5.66
C PHE A 21 -6.98 -16.78 6.30
N VAL A 22 -6.11 -16.60 7.30
CA VAL A 22 -5.46 -17.68 8.04
C VAL A 22 -5.30 -17.30 9.52
N HIS A 23 -5.12 -18.32 10.36
CA HIS A 23 -4.63 -18.14 11.72
C HIS A 23 -3.09 -18.07 11.70
N PRO A 24 -2.45 -17.03 12.26
CA PRO A 24 -1.00 -16.92 12.30
C PRO A 24 -0.40 -17.95 13.27
N LEU A 25 0.90 -18.18 13.18
CA LEU A 25 1.63 -18.97 14.17
C LEU A 25 2.08 -18.08 15.34
N LYS A 26 1.99 -18.62 16.56
CA LYS A 26 2.58 -18.04 17.77
C LYS A 26 4.10 -18.19 17.75
N GLU A 27 4.78 -17.51 18.66
CA GLU A 27 6.23 -17.65 18.88
C GLU A 27 6.65 -19.11 19.18
N ASP A 28 5.76 -19.90 19.79
CA ASP A 28 5.99 -21.33 20.06
C ASP A 28 5.72 -22.24 18.84
N GLY A 29 5.43 -21.66 17.67
CA GLY A 29 5.16 -22.35 16.42
C GLY A 29 3.77 -22.98 16.31
N LYS A 30 2.91 -22.86 17.34
CA LYS A 30 1.52 -23.35 17.28
C LYS A 30 0.61 -22.32 16.62
N VAL A 31 -0.47 -22.81 16.02
CA VAL A 31 -1.50 -21.95 15.41
C VAL A 31 -2.21 -21.12 16.48
N ASP A 32 -2.31 -19.82 16.24
CA ASP A 32 -3.08 -18.89 17.05
C ASP A 32 -4.52 -18.78 16.56
N HIS A 33 -5.39 -19.61 17.12
CA HIS A 33 -6.82 -19.59 16.83
C HIS A 33 -7.55 -18.31 17.30
N SER A 34 -6.90 -17.45 18.07
CA SER A 34 -7.50 -16.19 18.55
C SER A 34 -7.42 -15.04 17.53
N ALA A 35 -6.51 -15.13 16.56
CA ALA A 35 -6.27 -14.09 15.58
C ALA A 35 -6.55 -14.60 14.16
N ILE A 36 -7.16 -13.76 13.32
CA ILE A 36 -7.36 -14.05 11.90
C ILE A 36 -6.69 -12.92 11.11
N VAL A 37 -5.78 -13.28 10.22
CA VAL A 37 -5.04 -12.33 9.39
C VAL A 37 -5.25 -12.64 7.91
N PRO A 38 -5.16 -11.63 7.02
CA PRO A 38 -5.21 -11.86 5.58
C PRO A 38 -4.09 -12.80 5.13
N CYS A 39 -4.42 -13.73 4.24
CA CYS A 39 -3.43 -14.58 3.60
C CYS A 39 -2.53 -13.73 2.70
N GLN A 40 -1.25 -14.13 2.58
CA GLN A 40 -0.31 -13.46 1.69
C GLN A 40 -0.78 -13.36 0.24
N CYS A 41 -1.63 -14.27 -0.24
CA CYS A 41 -2.14 -14.23 -1.61
C CYS A 41 -3.02 -13.00 -1.91
N VAL A 42 -3.57 -12.34 -0.89
CA VAL A 42 -4.44 -11.16 -1.06
C VAL A 42 -3.88 -9.88 -0.45
N LYS A 43 -2.73 -9.93 0.24
CA LYS A 43 -2.17 -8.75 0.92
C LYS A 43 -2.00 -7.56 -0.02
N ASP A 44 -1.38 -7.77 -1.18
CA ASP A 44 -1.16 -6.71 -2.16
C ASP A 44 -2.47 -6.17 -2.75
N GLN A 45 -3.48 -7.03 -2.91
CA GLN A 45 -4.79 -6.60 -3.38
C GLN A 45 -5.48 -5.72 -2.35
N ILE A 46 -5.50 -6.15 -1.08
CA ILE A 46 -6.10 -5.40 0.03
C ILE A 46 -5.42 -4.03 0.17
N GLU A 47 -4.09 -3.98 0.10
CA GLU A 47 -3.34 -2.73 0.19
C GLU A 47 -3.69 -1.78 -0.97
N ARG A 48 -3.70 -2.28 -2.20
CA ARG A 48 -4.12 -1.48 -3.37
C ARG A 48 -5.54 -0.95 -3.24
N GLU A 49 -6.49 -1.78 -2.79
CA GLU A 49 -7.87 -1.38 -2.57
C GLU A 49 -8.00 -0.33 -1.45
N HIS A 50 -7.20 -0.46 -0.39
CA HIS A 50 -7.12 0.49 0.70
C HIS A 50 -6.64 1.86 0.22
N ILE A 51 -5.50 1.91 -0.48
CA ILE A 51 -4.94 3.14 -1.08
C ILE A 51 -5.96 3.78 -2.04
N GLN A 52 -6.55 3.00 -2.94
CA GLN A 52 -7.57 3.50 -3.87
C GLN A 52 -8.78 4.09 -3.15
N ARG A 53 -9.19 3.49 -2.02
CA ARG A 53 -10.29 4.02 -1.22
C ARG A 53 -9.93 5.35 -0.58
N LEU A 54 -8.73 5.49 -0.02
CA LEU A 54 -8.26 6.75 0.56
C LEU A 54 -8.16 7.86 -0.49
N LEU A 55 -7.57 7.55 -1.65
CA LEU A 55 -7.45 8.50 -2.76
C LEU A 55 -8.79 9.02 -3.26
N ARG A 56 -9.85 8.20 -3.23
CA ARG A 56 -11.21 8.67 -3.59
C ARG A 56 -11.71 9.78 -2.66
N TYR A 57 -11.33 9.76 -1.38
CA TYR A 57 -11.71 10.83 -0.44
C TYR A 57 -10.95 12.13 -0.67
N CYS A 58 -9.81 12.10 -1.36
CA CYS A 58 -9.04 13.30 -1.69
C CYS A 58 -9.64 14.11 -2.86
N GLU A 59 -10.60 13.54 -3.61
CA GLU A 59 -11.27 14.18 -4.75
C GLU A 59 -10.29 14.77 -5.79
N LEU A 60 -9.16 14.09 -5.99
CA LEU A 60 -8.12 14.58 -6.90
C LEU A 60 -8.58 14.53 -8.37
N PRO A 61 -8.40 15.59 -9.16
CA PRO A 61 -8.70 15.58 -10.58
C PRO A 61 -7.87 14.54 -11.34
N VAL A 62 -8.45 13.90 -12.35
CA VAL A 62 -7.80 12.85 -13.16
C VAL A 62 -6.52 13.36 -13.82
N GLU A 63 -6.50 14.64 -14.20
CA GLU A 63 -5.35 15.31 -14.80
C GLU A 63 -4.13 15.25 -13.91
N THR A 64 -4.30 15.11 -12.59
CA THR A 64 -3.18 15.06 -11.64
C THR A 64 -2.50 13.69 -11.59
N THR A 65 -2.99 12.65 -12.28
CA THR A 65 -2.46 11.26 -12.18
C THR A 65 -0.94 11.15 -12.44
N HIS A 66 -0.40 12.02 -13.28
CA HIS A 66 1.03 12.07 -13.58
C HIS A 66 1.89 12.69 -12.45
N MET A 67 1.28 13.31 -11.44
CA MET A 67 1.98 13.92 -10.30
C MET A 67 2.40 12.83 -9.31
N THR A 68 3.51 12.16 -9.61
CA THR A 68 4.19 11.14 -8.79
C THR A 68 5.60 11.61 -8.45
N PHE A 69 6.27 10.95 -7.51
CA PHE A 69 7.69 11.22 -7.21
C PHE A 69 8.57 11.00 -8.45
N ASP A 70 8.35 9.92 -9.20
CA ASP A 70 9.09 9.59 -10.45
C ASP A 70 9.03 10.70 -11.51
N ASN A 71 7.90 11.40 -11.59
CA ASN A 71 7.68 12.48 -12.56
C ASN A 71 8.03 13.87 -11.99
N PHE A 72 8.43 13.96 -10.72
CA PHE A 72 8.81 15.22 -10.11
C PHE A 72 10.23 15.62 -10.54
N LYS A 73 10.39 16.81 -11.11
CA LYS A 73 11.71 17.33 -11.47
C LYS A 73 12.39 17.92 -10.25
N VAL A 74 13.36 17.19 -9.71
CA VAL A 74 14.21 17.67 -8.61
C VAL A 74 15.30 18.58 -9.17
N THR A 75 15.27 19.85 -8.77
CA THR A 75 16.40 20.78 -8.95
C THR A 75 17.16 20.90 -7.62
N PRO A 76 18.41 21.36 -7.61
CA PRO A 76 19.18 21.50 -6.37
C PRO A 76 18.46 22.28 -5.27
N GLU A 77 17.66 23.28 -5.63
CA GLU A 77 16.88 24.10 -4.69
C GLU A 77 15.65 23.39 -4.11
N LEU A 78 15.23 22.26 -4.70
CA LEU A 78 14.07 21.47 -4.28
C LEU A 78 14.45 20.15 -3.61
N GLN A 79 15.75 19.82 -3.53
CA GLN A 79 16.23 18.54 -3.01
C GLN A 79 15.72 18.27 -1.59
N GLU A 80 15.86 19.25 -0.69
CA GLU A 80 15.38 19.13 0.69
C GLU A 80 13.88 18.84 0.77
N ALA A 81 13.07 19.56 -0.01
CA ALA A 81 11.62 19.38 -0.02
C ALA A 81 11.23 17.99 -0.57
N TYR A 82 11.96 17.48 -1.56
CA TYR A 82 11.76 16.16 -2.13
C TYR A 82 12.11 15.06 -1.12
N ASP A 83 13.26 15.16 -0.46
CA ASP A 83 13.73 14.18 0.52
C ASP A 83 12.80 14.10 1.74
N LEU A 84 12.35 15.25 2.26
CA LEU A 84 11.39 15.30 3.36
C LEU A 84 10.02 14.76 2.96
N ALA A 85 9.59 14.99 1.71
CA ALA A 85 8.34 14.44 1.19
C ALA A 85 8.41 12.91 1.06
N LEU A 86 9.52 12.35 0.60
CA LEU A 86 9.74 10.91 0.59
C LEU A 86 9.74 10.32 2.00
N GLN A 87 10.46 10.93 2.95
CA GLN A 87 10.48 10.46 4.34
C GLN A 87 9.08 10.44 4.95
N LEU A 88 8.26 11.46 4.70
CA LEU A 88 6.87 11.48 5.16
C LEU A 88 6.03 10.37 4.50
N ALA A 89 6.18 10.16 3.19
CA ALA A 89 5.42 9.17 2.44
C ALA A 89 5.78 7.71 2.82
N GLU A 90 7.05 7.45 3.13
CA GLU A 90 7.55 6.13 3.53
C GLU A 90 7.34 5.82 5.02
N GLY A 91 6.74 6.74 5.79
CA GLY A 91 6.49 6.57 7.22
C GLY A 91 7.75 6.67 8.09
N GLY A 92 8.72 7.49 7.67
CA GLY A 92 9.93 7.79 8.44
C GLY A 92 9.70 8.71 9.64
N ASP A 93 10.76 9.32 10.15
CA ASP A 93 10.72 10.18 11.36
C ASP A 93 9.92 11.49 11.15
N VAL A 94 9.74 11.91 9.89
CA VAL A 94 8.96 13.09 9.53
C VAL A 94 7.48 12.78 9.67
N THR A 95 6.84 13.37 10.68
CA THR A 95 5.40 13.18 10.95
C THR A 95 4.54 14.33 10.42
N TRP A 96 5.15 15.48 10.13
CA TRP A 96 4.47 16.66 9.61
C TRP A 96 5.38 17.43 8.65
N LEU A 97 4.83 17.87 7.52
CA LEU A 97 5.54 18.65 6.52
C LEU A 97 4.69 19.83 6.04
N THR A 98 5.24 21.03 6.09
CA THR A 98 4.59 22.24 5.58
C THR A 98 5.29 22.71 4.30
N LEU A 99 4.60 22.71 3.18
CA LEU A 99 5.13 23.17 1.89
C LEU A 99 4.82 24.65 1.65
N MET A 100 5.83 25.53 1.68
CA MET A 100 5.69 26.98 1.45
C MET A 100 6.59 27.46 0.32
N ALA A 101 6.00 28.11 -0.68
CA ALA A 101 6.70 28.66 -1.84
C ALA A 101 5.73 29.51 -2.67
N GLY A 102 6.26 30.34 -3.58
CA GLY A 102 5.46 31.03 -4.60
C GLY A 102 4.71 30.07 -5.54
N THR A 103 3.93 30.61 -6.46
CA THR A 103 3.15 29.82 -7.44
C THR A 103 4.06 28.97 -8.34
N MET A 104 3.55 27.83 -8.81
CA MET A 104 4.24 26.93 -9.77
C MET A 104 5.60 26.36 -9.32
N ARG A 105 5.83 26.22 -8.00
CA ARG A 105 7.06 25.64 -7.43
C ARG A 105 6.95 24.15 -7.04
N GLY A 106 5.94 23.43 -7.54
CA GLY A 106 5.82 21.99 -7.30
C GLY A 106 5.16 21.55 -5.99
N LYS A 107 4.71 22.47 -5.12
CA LYS A 107 4.05 22.14 -3.84
C LYS A 107 2.86 21.17 -4.01
N THR A 108 1.97 21.48 -4.95
CA THR A 108 0.80 20.65 -5.22
C THR A 108 1.20 19.28 -5.77
N HIS A 109 2.25 19.23 -6.61
CA HIS A 109 2.77 17.97 -7.13
C HIS A 109 3.29 17.10 -5.99
N LEU A 110 4.12 17.64 -5.09
CA LEU A 110 4.64 16.90 -3.94
C LEU A 110 3.52 16.42 -3.00
N ALA A 111 2.56 17.29 -2.65
CA ALA A 111 1.44 16.90 -1.80
C ALA A 111 0.61 15.74 -2.39
N ILE A 112 0.38 15.79 -3.70
CA ILE A 112 -0.33 14.75 -4.42
C ILE A 112 0.51 13.46 -4.52
N ALA A 113 1.82 13.57 -4.74
CA ALA A 113 2.72 12.43 -4.79
C ALA A 113 2.76 11.68 -3.45
N ILE A 114 2.86 12.42 -2.33
CA ILE A 114 2.79 11.85 -0.96
C ILE A 114 1.50 11.05 -0.76
N SER A 115 0.37 11.56 -1.26
CA SER A 115 -0.94 10.92 -1.09
C SER A 115 -1.10 9.60 -1.86
N ARG A 116 -0.21 9.33 -2.83
CA ARG A 116 -0.26 8.17 -3.73
C ARG A 116 0.76 7.08 -3.42
N CYS A 117 1.55 7.25 -2.36
CA CYS A 117 2.45 6.22 -1.86
C CYS A 117 1.71 5.12 -1.12
#